data_AF-A0A9E8ZE86-F1
#
_entry.id   AF-A0A9E8ZE86-F1
#
_cell.length_a   1.000
_cell.length_b   1.000
_cell.length_c   1.000
_cell.angle_alpha   90.00
_cell.angle_beta   90.00
_cell.angle_gamma   90.00
#
_symmetry.space_group_name_H-M   'P 1'
#
loop_
_entity.id
_entity.type
_entity.pdbx_description
1 polymer ?
#
loop_
_entity_poly.entity_id
_entity_poly.type
_entity_poly.pdbx_seq_one_letter_code
_entity_poly.pdbx_strand_id
1 'polypeptide(L)'
;MGRYLTRRYVAVDWDEVVRLAGLDQTPIAEIRYTADAELIHRTEWWAWWSDELLTIAIGLPESLQPEGLSPDAVELITDVWESNSLAPQCEWTLLAQVQRIFNIELVVPSSQGSDRSQTWERLTVELGNGQQRILYRVWMRADEGYSCQIRTEPPE
;
A
#
# COMPACT_ATOMS: atom_id res chain seq x y z
N MET A 1 -20.76 -0.24 4.47
CA MET A 1 -20.26 0.05 5.84
C MET A 1 -19.55 1.40 5.78
N GLY A 2 -19.54 2.20 6.85
CA GLY A 2 -18.82 3.48 6.89
C GLY A 2 -17.58 3.44 7.76
N ARG A 3 -16.72 4.46 7.63
CA ARG A 3 -15.51 4.64 8.44
C ARG A 3 -15.30 6.09 8.85
N TYR A 4 -14.63 6.26 9.98
CA TYR A 4 -14.14 7.55 10.47
C TYR A 4 -12.63 7.63 10.31
N LEU A 5 -12.13 8.78 9.87
CA LEU A 5 -10.72 9.04 9.64
C LEU A 5 -10.25 10.16 10.55
N THR A 6 -9.15 9.91 11.26
CA THR A 6 -8.35 10.94 11.92
C THR A 6 -7.21 11.35 10.99
N ARG A 7 -6.25 12.15 11.48
CA ARG A 7 -5.05 12.50 10.70
C ARG A 7 -4.18 11.28 10.40
N ARG A 8 -4.20 10.24 11.24
CA ARG A 8 -3.33 9.06 11.11
C ARG A 8 -4.06 7.72 11.16
N TYR A 9 -5.24 7.64 11.76
CA TYR A 9 -5.92 6.39 12.04
C TYR A 9 -7.31 6.32 11.40
N VAL A 10 -7.88 5.13 11.43
CA VAL A 10 -9.24 4.83 10.96
C VAL A 10 -9.97 4.00 12.01
N ALA A 11 -11.27 4.23 12.15
CA ALA A 11 -12.16 3.35 12.92
C ALA A 11 -13.51 3.18 12.21
N VAL A 12 -14.25 2.14 12.59
CA VAL A 12 -15.60 1.88 12.08
C VAL A 12 -16.70 2.30 13.05
N ASP A 13 -16.33 2.76 14.24
CA ASP A 13 -17.21 3.27 15.27
C ASP A 13 -16.70 4.61 15.83
N TRP A 14 -17.63 5.39 16.40
CA TRP A 14 -17.37 6.75 16.84
C TRP A 14 -16.51 6.82 18.12
N ASP A 15 -16.73 5.92 19.07
CA ASP A 15 -16.03 5.96 20.36
C ASP A 15 -14.54 5.65 20.15
N GLU A 16 -14.23 4.68 19.29
CA GLU A 16 -12.86 4.33 18.95
C GLU A 16 -12.17 5.43 18.15
N VAL A 17 -12.85 6.08 17.19
CA VAL A 17 -12.21 7.20 16.47
C VAL A 17 -11.90 8.37 17.40
N VAL A 18 -12.74 8.66 18.40
CA VAL A 18 -12.46 9.70 19.40
C VAL A 18 -11.24 9.34 20.24
N ARG A 19 -11.11 8.06 20.64
CA ARG A 19 -9.91 7.58 21.36
C ARG A 19 -8.65 7.74 20.51
N LEU A 20 -8.70 7.34 19.24
CA LEU A 20 -7.58 7.45 18.29
C LEU A 20 -7.24 8.92 17.96
N ALA A 21 -8.25 9.78 17.86
CA ALA A 21 -8.08 11.22 17.66
C ALA A 21 -7.34 11.86 18.84
N GLY A 22 -7.55 11.35 20.06
CA GLY A 22 -6.77 11.74 21.23
C GLY A 22 -5.28 11.36 21.12
N LEU A 23 -4.95 10.26 20.45
CA LEU A 23 -3.56 9.79 20.28
C LEU A 23 -2.79 10.58 19.23
N ASP A 24 -3.42 10.92 18.11
CA ASP A 24 -2.78 11.72 17.03
C ASP A 24 -3.11 13.22 17.08
N GLN A 25 -3.81 13.65 18.15
CA GLN A 25 -4.22 15.04 18.39
C GLN A 25 -5.10 15.61 17.27
N THR A 26 -5.91 14.77 16.62
CA THR A 26 -6.94 15.23 15.67
C THR A 26 -8.08 15.91 16.44
N PRO A 27 -8.41 17.18 16.17
CA PRO A 27 -9.61 17.80 16.74
C PRO A 27 -10.87 17.06 16.30
N ILE A 28 -11.86 16.92 17.19
CA ILE A 28 -13.12 16.21 16.88
C ILE A 28 -13.80 16.76 15.63
N ALA A 29 -13.75 18.09 15.43
CA ALA A 29 -14.33 18.76 14.26
C ALA A 29 -13.61 18.43 12.93
N GLU A 30 -12.40 17.87 12.97
CA GLU A 30 -11.63 17.44 11.81
C GLU A 30 -11.79 15.95 11.49
N ILE A 31 -12.47 15.18 12.35
CA ILE A 31 -12.75 13.76 12.08
C ILE A 31 -13.68 13.67 10.87
N ARG A 32 -13.23 12.97 9.83
CA ARG A 32 -13.99 12.79 8.60
C ARG A 32 -14.75 11.49 8.64
N TYR A 33 -15.98 11.49 8.16
CA TYR A 33 -16.78 10.27 8.01
C TYR A 33 -17.03 9.98 6.53
N THR A 34 -16.87 8.72 6.13
CA THR A 34 -17.23 8.23 4.79
C THR A 34 -18.23 7.10 4.97
N ALA A 35 -19.46 7.29 4.48
CA ALA A 35 -20.57 6.35 4.71
C ALA A 35 -20.46 5.05 3.88
N ASP A 36 -19.89 5.15 2.67
CA ASP A 36 -19.90 4.10 1.65
C ASP A 36 -18.49 3.51 1.39
N ALA A 37 -17.65 3.48 2.42
CA ALA A 37 -16.30 2.91 2.35
C ALA A 37 -16.26 1.52 3.00
N GLU A 38 -16.29 0.49 2.17
CA GLU A 38 -16.22 -0.90 2.60
C GLU A 38 -14.77 -1.34 2.76
N LEU A 39 -14.48 -2.08 3.84
CA LEU A 39 -13.16 -2.67 4.05
C LEU A 39 -13.03 -3.89 3.13
N ILE A 40 -12.12 -3.82 2.16
CA ILE A 40 -11.90 -4.87 1.15
C ILE A 40 -10.84 -5.86 1.61
N HIS A 41 -9.76 -5.36 2.20
CA HIS A 41 -8.68 -6.19 2.71
C HIS A 41 -8.02 -5.55 3.90
N ARG A 42 -7.47 -6.37 4.79
CA ARG A 42 -6.73 -5.90 5.96
C ARG A 42 -5.55 -6.82 6.26
N THR A 43 -4.43 -6.20 6.62
CA THR A 43 -3.30 -6.83 7.31
C THR A 43 -3.21 -6.32 8.75
N GLU A 44 -2.17 -6.72 9.48
CA GLU A 44 -1.86 -6.16 10.80
C GLU A 44 -1.59 -4.63 10.72
N TRP A 45 -0.98 -4.17 9.62
CA TRP A 45 -0.44 -2.80 9.53
C TRP A 45 -1.28 -1.86 8.68
N TRP A 46 -1.94 -2.35 7.64
CA TRP A 46 -2.67 -1.54 6.69
C TRP A 46 -4.02 -2.14 6.28
N ALA A 47 -4.91 -1.28 5.80
CA ALA A 47 -6.26 -1.62 5.37
C ALA A 47 -6.56 -0.98 4.03
N TRP A 48 -7.14 -1.77 3.12
CA TRP A 48 -7.57 -1.33 1.80
C TRP A 48 -9.10 -1.24 1.74
N TRP A 49 -9.59 -0.17 1.15
CA TRP A 49 -11.01 0.19 1.17
C TRP A 49 -11.57 0.38 -0.25
N SER A 50 -12.88 0.27 -0.37
CA SER A 50 -13.61 0.33 -1.66
C SER A 50 -13.52 1.68 -2.37
N ASP A 51 -13.16 2.73 -1.65
CA ASP A 51 -12.92 4.08 -2.20
C ASP A 51 -11.45 4.33 -2.55
N GLU A 52 -10.70 3.24 -2.76
CA GLU A 52 -9.31 3.24 -3.21
C GLU A 52 -8.30 3.90 -2.24
N LEU A 53 -8.68 4.05 -0.97
CA LEU A 53 -7.78 4.55 0.05
C LEU A 53 -7.07 3.41 0.78
N LEU A 54 -5.75 3.54 0.93
CA LEU A 54 -4.95 2.73 1.84
C LEU A 54 -4.78 3.48 3.18
N THR A 55 -5.09 2.84 4.29
CA THR A 55 -4.98 3.43 5.63
C THR A 55 -4.18 2.54 6.58
N ILE A 56 -3.71 3.10 7.70
CA ILE A 56 -3.25 2.31 8.84
C ILE A 56 -4.40 1.41 9.33
N ALA A 57 -4.11 0.16 9.72
CA ALA A 57 -5.11 -0.78 10.27
C ALA A 57 -5.17 -0.80 11.80
N ILE A 58 -4.24 -0.14 12.48
CA ILE A 58 -4.20 -0.02 13.94
C ILE A 58 -5.50 0.62 14.44
N GLY A 59 -6.19 -0.07 15.36
CA GLY A 59 -7.49 0.35 15.91
C GLY A 59 -8.70 -0.27 15.22
N LEU A 60 -8.52 -0.98 14.09
CA LEU A 60 -9.63 -1.72 13.49
C LEU A 60 -9.99 -2.97 14.31
N PRO A 61 -11.30 -3.24 14.55
CA PRO A 61 -11.75 -4.42 15.31
C PRO A 61 -11.20 -5.72 14.74
N GLU A 62 -10.62 -6.59 15.56
CA GLU A 62 -10.06 -7.88 15.12
C GLU A 62 -11.08 -8.80 14.44
N SER A 63 -12.38 -8.59 14.67
CA SER A 63 -13.45 -9.33 13.99
C SER A 63 -13.58 -8.98 12.50
N LEU A 64 -13.00 -7.86 12.05
CA LEU A 64 -12.98 -7.45 10.65
C LEU A 64 -11.68 -7.93 9.98
N GLN A 65 -11.74 -9.09 9.31
CA GLN A 65 -10.61 -9.70 8.59
C GLN A 65 -11.02 -10.10 7.16
N PRO A 66 -11.42 -9.15 6.29
CA PRO A 66 -11.66 -9.47 4.90
C PRO A 66 -10.33 -9.73 4.18
N GLU A 67 -10.33 -10.71 3.27
CA GLU A 67 -9.18 -11.13 2.48
C GLU A 67 -9.43 -10.91 0.97
N GLY A 68 -9.79 -9.67 0.58
CA GLY A 68 -10.25 -9.37 -0.79
C GLY A 68 -9.16 -9.13 -1.85
N LEU A 69 -7.89 -9.00 -1.45
CA LEU A 69 -6.75 -8.81 -2.34
C LEU A 69 -6.00 -10.13 -2.56
N SER A 70 -5.34 -10.26 -3.71
CA SER A 70 -4.47 -11.42 -3.97
C SER A 70 -3.23 -11.39 -3.07
N PRO A 71 -2.60 -12.54 -2.77
CA PRO A 71 -1.35 -12.58 -2.02
C PRO A 71 -0.24 -11.72 -2.65
N ASP A 72 -0.15 -11.69 -3.98
CA ASP A 72 0.86 -10.91 -4.70
C ASP A 72 0.60 -9.40 -4.59
N ALA A 73 -0.67 -8.97 -4.61
CA ALA A 73 -1.01 -7.57 -4.32
C ALA A 73 -0.65 -7.19 -2.87
N VAL A 74 -0.92 -8.09 -1.92
CA VAL A 74 -0.60 -7.89 -0.51
C VAL A 74 0.91 -7.76 -0.31
N GLU A 75 1.72 -8.61 -0.94
CA GLU A 75 3.19 -8.51 -0.92
C GLU A 75 3.66 -7.15 -1.44
N LEU A 76 3.23 -6.76 -2.64
CA LEU A 76 3.66 -5.50 -3.26
C LEU A 76 3.25 -4.26 -2.47
N ILE A 77 2.03 -4.25 -1.92
CA ILE A 77 1.56 -3.13 -1.08
C ILE A 77 2.38 -3.08 0.21
N THR A 78 2.62 -4.23 0.84
CA THR A 78 3.36 -4.32 2.11
C THR A 78 4.81 -3.87 1.92
N ASP A 79 5.48 -4.33 0.86
CA ASP A 79 6.84 -3.92 0.51
C ASP A 79 6.97 -2.39 0.44
N VAL A 80 6.00 -1.71 -0.18
CA VAL A 80 6.04 -0.24 -0.30
C VAL A 80 5.67 0.41 1.03
N TRP A 81 4.61 -0.05 1.69
CA TRP A 81 4.05 0.51 2.91
C TRP A 81 5.01 0.47 4.09
N GLU A 82 5.75 -0.63 4.25
CA GLU A 82 6.71 -0.81 5.34
C GLU A 82 8.08 -0.18 5.06
N SER A 83 8.29 0.30 3.83
CA SER A 83 9.52 0.98 3.45
C SER A 83 9.48 2.48 3.76
N ASN A 84 10.62 3.16 3.64
CA ASN A 84 10.71 4.62 3.79
C ASN A 84 10.09 5.41 2.62
N SER A 85 9.32 4.76 1.76
CA SER A 85 8.62 5.37 0.64
C SER A 85 7.28 5.96 1.05
N LEU A 86 6.92 7.13 0.51
CA LEU A 86 5.61 7.75 0.79
C LEU A 86 4.45 7.02 0.10
N ALA A 87 4.63 6.65 -1.17
CA ALA A 87 3.65 5.93 -1.98
C ALA A 87 4.35 5.29 -3.19
N PRO A 88 3.73 4.30 -3.86
CA PRO A 88 4.21 3.80 -5.14
C PRO A 88 3.96 4.85 -6.23
N GLN A 89 4.88 4.97 -7.20
CA GLN A 89 4.69 5.85 -8.35
C GLN A 89 3.52 5.41 -9.25
N CYS A 90 3.21 4.12 -9.22
CA CYS A 90 2.09 3.55 -9.99
C CYS A 90 0.74 3.59 -9.28
N GLU A 91 0.65 4.28 -8.13
CA GLU A 91 -0.54 4.39 -7.28
C GLU A 91 -0.95 3.08 -6.58
N TRP A 92 -1.59 3.19 -5.41
CA TRP A 92 -2.05 2.03 -4.64
C TRP A 92 -3.12 1.22 -5.39
N THR A 93 -4.00 1.93 -6.13
CA THR A 93 -5.07 1.32 -6.92
C THR A 93 -4.54 0.30 -7.93
N LEU A 94 -3.40 0.55 -8.57
CA LEU A 94 -2.82 -0.41 -9.50
C LEU A 94 -2.29 -1.65 -8.77
N LEU A 95 -1.62 -1.48 -7.63
CA LEU A 95 -1.10 -2.60 -6.85
C LEU A 95 -2.25 -3.48 -6.32
N ALA A 96 -3.33 -2.87 -5.84
CA ALA A 96 -4.53 -3.58 -5.38
C ALA A 96 -5.22 -4.39 -6.50
N GLN A 97 -5.02 -4.03 -7.77
CA GLN A 97 -5.56 -4.78 -8.89
C GLN A 97 -4.71 -5.99 -9.29
N VAL A 98 -3.48 -6.13 -8.79
CA VAL A 98 -2.62 -7.28 -9.11
C VAL A 98 -3.29 -8.56 -8.60
N GLN A 99 -3.51 -9.51 -9.49
CA GLN A 99 -4.00 -10.85 -9.15
C GLN A 99 -2.87 -11.86 -9.04
N ARG A 100 -1.85 -11.69 -9.88
CA ARG A 100 -0.74 -12.63 -9.95
C ARG A 100 0.52 -12.01 -10.52
N ILE A 101 1.68 -12.38 -10.00
CA ILE A 101 3.00 -12.17 -10.59
C ILE A 101 3.39 -13.46 -11.32
N PHE A 102 3.63 -13.36 -12.63
CA PHE A 102 4.06 -14.50 -13.47
C PHE A 102 5.56 -14.71 -13.45
N ASN A 103 6.32 -13.61 -13.45
CA ASN A 103 7.76 -13.64 -13.64
C ASN A 103 8.40 -12.44 -12.96
N ILE A 104 9.59 -12.68 -12.40
CA ILE A 104 10.44 -11.69 -11.74
C ILE A 104 11.83 -11.80 -12.36
N GLU A 105 12.29 -10.73 -13.00
CA GLU A 105 13.59 -10.67 -13.66
C GLU A 105 14.44 -9.57 -13.03
N LEU A 106 15.67 -9.90 -12.62
CA LEU A 106 16.62 -8.88 -12.18
C LEU A 106 17.08 -8.03 -13.39
N VAL A 107 16.92 -6.72 -13.28
CA VAL A 107 17.36 -5.76 -14.30
C VAL A 107 18.66 -5.11 -13.83
N VAL A 108 19.69 -5.16 -14.67
CA VAL A 108 20.94 -4.44 -14.45
C VAL A 108 20.87 -3.13 -15.26
N PRO A 109 20.86 -1.95 -14.61
CA PRO A 109 20.81 -0.68 -15.33
C PRO A 109 22.00 -0.53 -16.29
N SER A 110 21.74 0.04 -17.48
CA SER A 110 22.72 0.17 -18.57
C SER A 110 23.80 1.23 -18.32
N SER A 111 23.58 2.12 -17.34
CA SER A 111 24.43 3.27 -17.08
C SER A 111 25.69 2.87 -16.28
N GLN A 112 26.87 3.21 -16.83
CA GLN A 112 28.20 2.89 -16.28
C GLN A 112 28.55 3.54 -14.92
N GLY A 113 27.60 4.21 -14.28
CA GLY A 113 27.75 4.80 -12.95
C GLY A 113 26.87 4.08 -11.95
N SER A 114 27.09 2.77 -11.75
CA SER A 114 26.26 1.97 -10.84
C SER A 114 26.31 2.55 -9.43
N ASP A 115 25.28 3.28 -9.04
CA ASP A 115 24.96 3.41 -7.64
C ASP A 115 24.51 2.01 -7.18
N ARG A 116 25.46 1.23 -6.64
CA ARG A 116 25.26 -0.16 -6.19
C ARG A 116 24.26 -0.27 -5.03
N SER A 117 23.67 0.84 -4.62
CA SER A 117 22.63 0.92 -3.60
C SER A 117 21.27 0.44 -4.08
N GLN A 118 21.06 0.32 -5.41
CA GLN A 118 19.76 -0.02 -5.99
C GLN A 118 19.70 -1.41 -6.63
N THR A 119 18.62 -2.14 -6.37
CA THR A 119 18.27 -3.42 -7.02
C THR A 119 16.96 -3.25 -7.77
N TRP A 120 16.96 -3.54 -9.07
CA TRP A 120 15.80 -3.40 -9.94
C TRP A 120 15.27 -4.75 -10.36
N GLU A 121 13.97 -4.96 -10.23
CA GLU A 121 13.26 -6.16 -10.65
C GLU A 121 12.14 -5.79 -11.61
N ARG A 122 12.07 -6.47 -12.75
CA ARG A 122 10.97 -6.39 -13.70
C ARG A 122 9.97 -7.47 -13.38
N LEU A 123 8.77 -7.06 -13.01
CA LEU A 123 7.64 -7.91 -12.68
C LEU A 123 6.68 -7.97 -13.87
N THR A 124 6.35 -9.18 -14.33
CA THR A 124 5.23 -9.38 -15.27
C THR A 124 4.02 -9.79 -14.45
N VAL A 125 2.99 -8.95 -14.40
CA VAL A 125 1.81 -9.13 -13.55
C VAL A 125 0.53 -9.28 -14.35
N GLU A 126 -0.44 -10.00 -13.82
CA GLU A 126 -1.84 -10.04 -14.24
C GLU A 126 -2.68 -9.17 -13.33
N LEU A 127 -3.57 -8.36 -13.91
CA LEU A 127 -4.54 -7.55 -13.19
C LEU A 127 -5.89 -8.28 -13.05
N GLY A 128 -6.76 -7.80 -12.17
CA GLY A 128 -8.11 -8.32 -11.93
C GLY A 128 -9.00 -8.46 -13.16
N ASN A 129 -8.72 -7.69 -14.22
CA ASN A 129 -9.43 -7.74 -15.50
C ASN A 129 -8.78 -8.70 -16.52
N GLY A 130 -7.76 -9.47 -16.13
CA GLY A 130 -7.00 -10.38 -17.00
C GLY A 130 -5.96 -9.71 -17.89
N GLN A 131 -5.79 -8.38 -17.80
CA GLN A 131 -4.74 -7.68 -18.55
C GLN A 131 -3.38 -7.94 -17.91
N GLN A 132 -2.36 -8.14 -18.74
CA GLN A 132 -0.99 -8.20 -18.29
C GLN A 132 -0.34 -6.82 -18.30
N ARG A 133 0.49 -6.54 -17.30
CA ARG A 133 1.32 -5.33 -17.22
C ARG A 133 2.73 -5.66 -16.77
N ILE A 134 3.63 -4.74 -17.09
CA ILE A 134 4.99 -4.75 -16.57
C ILE A 134 5.06 -3.70 -15.47
N LEU A 135 5.55 -4.11 -14.30
CA LEU A 135 5.91 -3.22 -13.21
C LEU A 135 7.41 -3.37 -12.92
N TYR A 136 8.01 -2.34 -12.35
CA TYR A 136 9.40 -2.36 -11.90
C TYR A 136 9.42 -2.13 -10.39
N ARG A 137 9.94 -3.12 -9.65
CA ARG A 137 10.18 -3.02 -8.21
C ARG A 137 11.63 -2.59 -8.00
N VAL A 138 11.81 -1.53 -7.22
CA VAL A 138 13.12 -0.91 -6.98
C VAL A 138 13.37 -0.90 -5.49
N TRP A 139 14.43 -1.60 -5.08
CA TRP A 139 14.91 -1.61 -3.71
C TRP A 139 16.11 -0.70 -3.60
N MET A 140 16.09 0.22 -2.63
CA MET A 140 17.20 1.10 -2.33
C MET A 140 17.57 0.95 -0.86
N ARG A 141 18.86 0.77 -0.57
CA ARG A 141 19.35 0.89 0.81
C ARG A 141 19.27 2.36 1.22
N ALA A 142 18.68 2.60 2.39
CA ALA A 142 18.71 3.89 3.06
C ALA A 142 19.64 3.80 4.27
N ASP A 143 20.16 4.94 4.75
CA ASP A 143 21.02 4.99 5.93
C ASP A 143 20.36 4.36 7.16
N GLU A 144 19.03 4.49 7.28
CA GLU A 144 18.19 3.84 8.28
C GLU A 144 17.05 3.08 7.58
N GLY A 145 17.29 1.80 7.22
CA GLY A 145 16.27 0.90 6.67
C GLY A 145 16.36 0.72 5.15
N TYR A 146 15.20 0.62 4.50
CA TYR A 146 15.11 0.43 3.06
C TYR A 146 13.98 1.26 2.46
N SER A 147 14.10 1.59 1.18
CA SER A 147 13.01 2.16 0.38
C SER A 147 12.65 1.16 -0.72
N CYS A 148 11.36 0.89 -0.86
CA CYS A 148 10.81 0.12 -1.97
C CYS A 148 9.89 1.01 -2.80
N GLN A 149 10.09 1.03 -4.11
CA GLN A 149 9.26 1.77 -5.05
C GLN A 149 8.77 0.85 -6.15
N ILE A 150 7.49 0.96 -6.50
CA ILE A 150 6.91 0.27 -7.65
C ILE A 150 6.55 1.29 -8.73
N ARG A 151 7.06 1.05 -9.94
CA ARG A 151 6.98 1.97 -11.09
C ARG A 151 6.44 1.25 -12.34
N THR A 152 5.90 2.00 -13.29
CA THR A 152 5.50 1.48 -14.61
C THR A 152 6.59 1.65 -15.67
N GLU A 153 7.61 2.47 -15.38
CA GLU A 153 8.68 2.82 -16.31
C GLU A 153 9.99 2.11 -15.94
N PRO A 154 10.79 1.69 -16.94
CA PRO A 154 12.08 1.06 -16.72
C PRO A 154 13.10 2.01 -16.06
N PRO A 155 14.22 1.48 -15.53
CA PRO A 155 15.33 2.31 -15.10
C PRO A 155 15.89 3.14 -16.27
N GLU A 156 16.19 4.41 -16.01
CA GLU A 156 16.89 5.32 -16.93
C GLU A 156 18.37 4.94 -17.12
#